data_AF-A0AAJ0EDM2-F1
#
_entry.id   AF-A0AAJ0EDM2-F1
#
_cell.length_a   1.000
_cell.length_b   1.000
_cell.length_c   1.000
_cell.angle_alpha   90.00
_cell.angle_beta   90.00
_cell.angle_gamma   90.00
#
_symmetry.space_group_name_H-M   'P 1'
#
loop_
_entity.id
_entity.type
_entity.pdbx_description
1 polymer ?
#
loop_
_entity_poly.entity_id
_entity_poly.type
_entity_poly.pdbx_seq_one_letter_code
_entity_poly.pdbx_strand_id
1 'polypeptide(L)'
;MDVALTDAAKWVQAACTVIYAFVYFMTIGAMAFATLGEASSSVLRAKTTALVTAAQAICGLAMNFAIPYIVNPDEGNLKGKVGFIFGGLASIGNVGSFFYVPELKGKTFDEIDRLFVAKVPPRRMGKM
;
A
#
# COMPACT_ATOMS: atom_id res chain seq x y z
N MET A 1 25.53 1.01 -9.19
CA MET A 1 25.01 0.70 -7.85
C MET A 1 26.02 1.23 -6.85
N ASP A 2 26.22 2.55 -6.76
CA ASP A 2 27.46 3.10 -6.17
C ASP A 2 27.19 4.40 -5.42
N VAL A 3 26.47 4.31 -4.30
CA VAL A 3 26.41 5.39 -3.29
C VAL A 3 26.97 4.93 -1.93
N ALA A 4 27.23 3.63 -1.74
CA ALA A 4 27.86 3.09 -0.53
C ALA A 4 29.36 2.82 -0.78
N LEU A 5 30.19 3.87 -0.63
CA LEU A 5 31.65 3.82 -0.79
C LEU A 5 32.37 2.98 0.30
N THR A 6 31.64 2.56 1.35
CA THR A 6 32.17 1.81 2.49
C THR A 6 31.28 0.61 2.80
N ASP A 7 31.86 -0.51 3.23
CA ASP A 7 31.10 -1.72 3.55
C ASP A 7 30.07 -1.47 4.66
N ALA A 8 30.37 -0.58 5.61
CA ALA A 8 29.43 -0.13 6.63
C ALA A 8 28.16 0.49 6.03
N ALA A 9 28.26 1.28 4.94
CA ALA A 9 27.10 1.90 4.31
C ALA A 9 26.19 0.86 3.62
N LYS A 10 26.76 -0.23 3.09
CA LYS A 10 25.96 -1.34 2.52
C LYS A 10 25.17 -2.07 3.61
N TRP A 11 25.79 -2.34 4.76
CA TRP A 11 25.13 -2.97 5.90
C TRP A 11 24.00 -2.10 6.46
N VAL A 12 24.22 -0.79 6.58
CA VAL A 12 23.17 0.16 7.01
C VAL A 12 22.02 0.19 6.01
N GLN A 13 22.31 0.25 4.70
CA GLN A 13 21.27 0.23 3.68
C GLN A 13 20.44 -1.07 3.73
N ALA A 14 21.10 -2.23 3.89
CA ALA A 14 20.43 -3.51 4.03
C ALA A 14 19.53 -3.54 5.27
N ALA A 15 20.06 -3.13 6.43
CA ALA A 15 19.29 -3.08 7.68
C ALA A 15 18.06 -2.15 7.57
N CYS A 16 18.21 -0.96 6.98
CA CYS A 16 17.10 -0.05 6.75
C CYS A 16 16.02 -0.66 5.82
N THR A 17 16.44 -1.39 4.78
CA THR A 17 15.51 -2.04 3.86
C THR A 17 14.73 -3.15 4.56
N VAL A 18 15.38 -3.92 5.43
CA VAL A 18 14.73 -4.98 6.22
C VAL A 18 13.73 -4.41 7.22
N ILE A 19 14.11 -3.35 7.95
CA ILE A 19 13.20 -2.66 8.89
C ILE A 19 11.98 -2.11 8.15
N TYR A 20 12.20 -1.46 7.00
CA TYR A 20 11.12 -0.98 6.15
C TYR A 20 10.19 -2.11 5.70
N ALA A 21 10.74 -3.22 5.20
CA ALA A 21 9.97 -4.38 4.78
C ALA A 21 9.14 -4.96 5.94
N PHE A 22 9.72 -5.07 7.13
CA PHE A 22 9.05 -5.55 8.33
C PHE A 22 7.84 -4.67 8.70
N VAL A 23 8.02 -3.34 8.74
CA VAL A 23 6.94 -2.39 9.02
C VAL A 23 5.86 -2.48 7.93
N TYR A 24 6.26 -2.60 6.66
CA TYR A 24 5.34 -2.72 5.53
C TYR A 24 4.44 -3.97 5.64
N PHE A 25 5.02 -5.14 5.96
CA PHE A 25 4.25 -6.37 6.10
C PHE A 25 3.28 -6.33 7.29
N MET A 26 3.69 -5.78 8.43
CA MET A 26 2.81 -5.66 9.61
C MET A 26 1.68 -4.66 9.42
N THR A 27 1.90 -3.60 8.66
CA THR A 27 0.91 -2.53 8.49
C THR A 27 0.10 -2.73 7.22
N ILE A 28 0.62 -2.24 6.09
CA ILE A 28 -0.09 -2.20 4.81
C ILE A 28 -0.37 -3.62 4.30
N GLY A 29 0.61 -4.53 4.43
CA GLY A 29 0.47 -5.91 3.99
C GLY A 29 -0.69 -6.62 4.69
N ALA A 30 -0.66 -6.69 6.02
CA ALA A 30 -1.71 -7.37 6.79
C ALA A 30 -3.07 -6.64 6.72
N MET A 31 -3.08 -5.30 6.85
CA MET A 31 -4.32 -4.53 6.90
C MET A 31 -5.07 -4.50 5.57
N ALA A 32 -4.38 -4.49 4.42
CA ALA A 32 -5.03 -4.50 3.12
C ALA A 32 -5.83 -5.80 2.90
N PHE A 33 -5.29 -6.95 3.29
CA PHE A 33 -6.01 -8.21 3.18
C PHE A 33 -7.12 -8.36 4.23
N ALA A 34 -6.91 -7.84 5.44
CA ALA A 34 -7.95 -7.84 6.48
C ALA A 34 -9.18 -7.00 6.05
N THR A 35 -8.95 -5.77 5.61
CA THR A 35 -10.02 -4.86 5.15
C THR A 35 -10.72 -5.38 3.89
N LEU A 36 -9.99 -6.00 2.94
CA LEU A 36 -10.60 -6.67 1.80
C LEU A 36 -11.58 -7.76 2.25
N GLY A 37 -11.20 -8.55 3.26
CA GLY A 37 -12.04 -9.62 3.79
C GLY A 37 -13.27 -9.12 4.55
N GLU A 38 -13.11 -8.06 5.34
CA GLU A 38 -14.18 -7.51 6.18
C GLU A 38 -15.15 -6.62 5.40
N ALA A 39 -14.66 -5.86 4.40
CA ALA A 39 -15.49 -5.00 3.57
C ALA A 39 -16.21 -5.76 2.45
N SER A 40 -15.74 -6.96 2.08
CA SER A 40 -16.37 -7.76 1.03
C SER A 40 -17.61 -8.49 1.53
N SER A 41 -18.78 -8.19 0.94
CA SER A 41 -19.95 -9.06 1.08
C SER A 41 -19.64 -10.45 0.51
N SER A 42 -20.11 -11.52 1.18
CA SER A 42 -19.78 -12.91 0.86
C SER A 42 -20.06 -13.30 -0.61
N VAL A 43 -21.07 -12.68 -1.22
CA VAL A 43 -21.46 -12.92 -2.62
C VAL A 43 -20.55 -12.17 -3.61
N LEU A 44 -20.02 -10.99 -3.23
CA LEU A 44 -19.21 -10.14 -4.11
C LEU A 44 -17.71 -10.36 -3.92
N ARG A 45 -17.29 -11.07 -2.87
CA ARG A 45 -15.89 -11.28 -2.48
C ARG A 45 -15.00 -11.74 -3.64
N ALA A 46 -15.45 -12.70 -4.45
CA ALA A 46 -14.68 -13.17 -5.60
C ALA A 46 -14.43 -12.06 -6.65
N LYS A 47 -15.44 -11.22 -6.93
CA LYS A 47 -15.31 -10.11 -7.89
C LYS A 47 -14.41 -9.00 -7.33
N THR A 48 -14.55 -8.67 -6.05
CA THR A 48 -13.72 -7.65 -5.38
C THR A 48 -12.26 -8.08 -5.35
N THR A 49 -11.97 -9.33 -4.98
CA THR A 49 -10.60 -9.87 -4.98
C THR A 49 -10.00 -9.86 -6.39
N ALA A 50 -10.76 -10.23 -7.42
CA ALA A 50 -10.28 -10.18 -8.80
C ALA A 50 -9.91 -8.75 -9.23
N LEU A 51 -10.72 -7.75 -8.86
CA LEU A 51 -10.48 -6.35 -9.17
C LEU A 51 -9.24 -5.82 -8.45
N VAL A 52 -9.05 -6.18 -7.19
CA VAL A 52 -7.86 -5.82 -6.40
C VAL A 52 -6.60 -6.46 -6.98
N THR A 53 -6.64 -7.74 -7.34
CA THR A 53 -5.50 -8.41 -7.98
C THR A 53 -5.17 -7.79 -9.34
N ALA A 54 -6.17 -7.42 -10.14
CA ALA A 54 -5.95 -6.76 -11.42
C ALA A 54 -5.31 -5.37 -11.24
N ALA A 55 -5.81 -4.57 -10.30
CA ALA A 55 -5.21 -3.28 -9.97
C ALA A 55 -3.77 -3.42 -9.46
N GLN A 56 -3.51 -4.40 -8.59
CA GLN A 56 -2.16 -4.71 -8.11
C GLN A 56 -1.22 -5.09 -9.26
N ALA A 57 -1.69 -5.90 -10.21
CA ALA A 57 -0.90 -6.31 -11.37
C ALA A 57 -0.57 -5.12 -12.29
N ILE A 58 -1.52 -4.21 -12.54
CA ILE A 58 -1.30 -3.00 -13.34
C ILE A 58 -0.28 -2.08 -12.65
N CYS A 59 -0.44 -1.85 -11.34
CA CYS A 59 0.54 -1.07 -10.57
C CYS A 59 1.92 -1.74 -10.57
N GLY A 60 1.97 -3.08 -10.42
CA GLY A 60 3.21 -3.84 -10.50
C GLY A 60 3.88 -3.75 -11.86
N LEU A 61 3.11 -3.77 -12.95
CA LEU A 61 3.61 -3.59 -14.30
C LEU A 61 4.18 -2.17 -14.50
N ALA A 62 3.45 -1.14 -14.06
CA ALA A 62 3.92 0.24 -14.10
C ALA A 62 5.24 0.42 -13.33
N MET A 63 5.37 -0.21 -12.17
CA MET A 63 6.62 -0.20 -11.38
C MET A 63 7.76 -0.95 -12.10
N ASN A 64 7.46 -2.07 -12.75
CA ASN A 64 8.46 -2.81 -13.54
C ASN A 64 8.96 -2.01 -14.76
N PHE A 65 8.17 -1.09 -15.32
CA PHE A 65 8.64 -0.16 -16.34
C PHE A 65 9.36 1.06 -15.75
N ALA A 66 8.83 1.62 -14.66
CA ALA A 66 9.38 2.82 -14.05
C ALA A 66 10.75 2.59 -13.39
N ILE A 67 10.94 1.48 -12.68
CA ILE A 67 12.19 1.16 -11.97
C ILE A 67 13.41 1.10 -12.90
N PRO A 68 13.43 0.31 -14.01
CA PRO A 68 14.58 0.28 -14.90
C PRO A 68 14.82 1.61 -15.61
N TYR A 69 13.77 2.39 -15.90
CA TYR A 69 13.89 3.72 -16.50
C TYR A 69 14.54 4.73 -15.54
N ILE A 70 14.21 4.63 -14.26
CA ILE A 70 14.74 5.48 -13.19
C ILE A 70 16.18 5.09 -12.77
N VAL A 71 16.51 3.80 -12.89
CA VAL A 71 17.82 3.24 -12.52
C VAL A 71 18.85 3.33 -13.66
N ASN A 72 18.41 3.38 -14.92
CA ASN A 72 19.33 3.46 -16.06
C ASN A 72 20.17 4.75 -16.02
N PRO A 73 21.51 4.65 -16.11
CA PRO A 73 22.41 5.79 -15.95
C PRO A 73 22.28 6.87 -17.04
N ASP A 74 21.75 6.54 -18.22
CA ASP A 74 21.83 7.39 -19.43
C ASP A 74 20.69 8.40 -19.61
N GLU A 75 19.53 8.24 -18.96
CA GLU A 75 18.38 9.17 -19.17
C GLU A 75 17.89 9.88 -17.90
N GLY A 76 17.94 9.25 -16.72
CA GLY A 76 17.25 9.76 -15.52
C GLY A 76 18.12 10.38 -14.42
N ASN A 77 19.36 9.91 -14.25
CA ASN A 77 20.35 10.33 -13.22
C ASN A 77 19.78 10.77 -11.84
N LEU A 78 18.68 10.16 -11.37
CA LEU A 78 18.01 10.58 -10.14
C LEU A 78 18.58 9.91 -8.88
N LYS A 79 19.49 8.92 -9.00
CA LYS A 79 20.21 8.24 -7.90
C LYS A 79 19.34 8.12 -6.63
N GLY A 80 19.76 8.66 -5.48
CA GLY A 80 19.01 8.58 -4.22
C GLY A 80 17.73 9.43 -4.14
N LYS A 81 17.46 10.33 -5.10
CA LYS A 81 16.26 11.19 -5.10
C LYS A 81 14.98 10.44 -5.47
N VAL A 82 15.11 9.23 -6.01
CA VAL A 82 14.00 8.32 -6.30
C VAL A 82 13.18 8.05 -5.03
N GLY A 83 13.84 7.96 -3.87
CA GLY A 83 13.16 7.80 -2.58
C GLY A 83 12.16 8.92 -2.25
N PHE A 84 12.35 10.14 -2.77
CA PHE A 84 11.38 11.24 -2.58
C PHE A 84 10.14 11.09 -3.47
N ILE A 85 10.28 10.54 -4.68
CA ILE A 85 9.13 10.28 -5.58
C ILE A 85 8.29 9.14 -5.01
N PHE A 86 8.95 8.04 -4.63
CA PHE A 86 8.27 6.91 -4.00
C PHE A 86 7.70 7.28 -2.62
N GLY A 87 8.42 8.06 -1.81
CA GLY A 87 7.92 8.61 -0.55
C GLY A 87 6.76 9.60 -0.76
N GLY A 88 6.78 10.39 -1.83
CA GLY A 88 5.69 11.26 -2.24
C GLY A 88 4.44 10.48 -2.64
N LEU A 89 4.59 9.46 -3.48
CA LEU A 89 3.49 8.55 -3.83
C LEU A 89 2.95 7.80 -2.60
N ALA A 90 3.83 7.31 -1.73
CA ALA A 90 3.44 6.63 -0.51
C ALA A 90 2.69 7.56 0.46
N SER A 91 3.10 8.82 0.58
CA SER A 91 2.42 9.80 1.43
C SER A 91 1.05 10.19 0.87
N ILE A 92 0.91 10.35 -0.46
CA ILE A 92 -0.40 10.54 -1.12
C ILE A 92 -1.28 9.31 -0.87
N GLY A 93 -0.74 8.10 -1.01
CA GLY A 93 -1.44 6.86 -0.71
C GLY A 93 -1.88 6.76 0.75
N ASN A 94 -1.04 7.20 1.69
CA ASN A 94 -1.37 7.26 3.11
C ASN A 94 -2.50 8.26 3.41
N VAL A 95 -2.47 9.45 2.79
CA VAL A 95 -3.54 10.44 2.89
C VAL A 95 -4.84 9.91 2.27
N GLY A 96 -4.77 9.26 1.11
CA GLY A 96 -5.91 8.60 0.50
C GLY A 96 -6.50 7.51 1.39
N SER A 97 -5.65 6.63 1.94
CA SER A 97 -6.05 5.60 2.91
C SER A 97 -6.80 6.21 4.09
N PHE A 98 -6.31 7.32 4.65
CA PHE A 98 -6.95 8.02 5.76
C PHE A 98 -8.39 8.51 5.45
N PHE A 99 -8.70 8.86 4.21
CA PHE A 99 -10.05 9.31 3.83
C PHE A 99 -10.99 8.18 3.42
N TYR A 100 -10.45 7.14 2.76
CA TYR A 100 -11.25 6.11 2.09
C TYR A 100 -11.34 4.79 2.85
N VAL A 101 -10.41 4.48 3.75
CA VAL A 101 -10.44 3.22 4.52
C VAL A 101 -11.37 3.36 5.72
N PRO A 102 -12.48 2.59 5.79
CA PRO A 102 -13.35 2.57 6.97
C PRO A 102 -12.71 1.77 8.10
N GLU A 103 -12.99 2.17 9.34
CA GLU A 103 -12.65 1.38 10.52
C GLU A 103 -13.79 0.36 10.76
N LEU A 104 -13.49 -0.93 10.56
CA LEU A 104 -14.45 -2.04 10.68
C LEU A 104 -14.22 -2.90 11.94
N LYS A 105 -13.21 -2.57 12.75
CA LYS A 105 -12.80 -3.35 13.91
C LYS A 105 -13.92 -3.51 14.93
N GLY A 106 -14.18 -4.76 15.32
CA GLY A 106 -15.13 -5.10 16.38
C GLY A 106 -16.61 -5.09 15.97
N LYS A 107 -16.91 -4.98 14.67
CA LYS A 107 -18.27 -5.04 14.12
C LYS A 107 -18.57 -6.40 13.52
N THR A 108 -19.83 -6.81 13.62
CA THR A 108 -20.31 -8.01 12.93
C THR A 108 -20.52 -7.72 11.43
N PHE A 109 -20.43 -8.76 10.59
CA PHE A 109 -20.65 -8.62 9.14
C PHE A 109 -22.01 -8.01 8.79
N ASP A 110 -23.04 -8.28 9.59
CA ASP A 110 -24.39 -7.73 9.39
C ASP A 110 -24.44 -6.21 9.69
N GLU A 111 -23.76 -5.75 10.74
CA GLU A 111 -23.64 -4.31 11.04
C GLU A 111 -22.84 -3.56 9.98
N ILE A 112 -21.78 -4.17 9.47
CA ILE A 112 -20.96 -3.62 8.39
C ILE A 112 -21.81 -3.45 7.12
N ASP A 113 -22.58 -4.46 6.73
CA ASP A 113 -23.45 -4.39 5.56
C ASP A 113 -24.51 -3.29 5.71
N ARG A 114 -25.15 -3.17 6.89
CA ARG A 114 -26.08 -2.07 7.19
C ARG A 114 -25.43 -0.69 7.07
N LEU A 115 -24.18 -0.52 7.52
CA LEU A 115 -23.45 0.74 7.42
C LEU A 115 -23.12 1.10 5.96
N PHE A 116 -22.80 0.10 5.13
CA PHE A 116 -22.61 0.30 3.68
C PHE A 116 -23.93 0.65 2.97
N VAL A 117 -25.04 -0.02 3.31
CA VAL A 117 -26.38 0.28 2.78
C VAL A 117 -26.82 1.70 3.17
N ALA A 118 -26.56 2.12 4.41
CA ALA A 118 -26.84 3.46 4.91
C ALA A 118 -25.90 4.54 4.35
N LYS A 119 -24.92 4.17 3.51
CA LYS A 119 -23.92 5.07 2.90
C LYS A 119 -23.22 5.97 3.92
N VAL A 120 -22.97 5.44 5.11
CA VAL A 120 -22.27 6.18 6.18
C VAL A 120 -20.84 6.43 5.70
N PRO A 121 -20.32 7.67 5.82
CA PRO A 121 -18.95 7.95 5.40
C PRO A 121 -17.96 7.05 6.19
N PRO A 122 -16.90 6.53 5.55
CA PRO A 122 -15.96 5.57 6.15
C PRO A 122 -15.45 5.98 7.54
N ARG A 123 -15.27 7.29 7.77
CA ARG A 123 -14.79 7.86 9.04
C ARG A 123 -15.78 7.84 10.19
N ARG A 124 -17.09 7.69 9.92
CA ARG A 124 -18.12 7.60 10.96
C ARG A 124 -18.48 6.15 11.30
N MET A 125 -18.09 5.19 10.46
CA MET A 125 -18.36 3.77 10.70
C MET A 125 -17.73 3.29 12.01
N GLY A 126 -16.51 3.71 12.36
CA GLY A 126 -15.86 3.34 13.63
C GLY A 126 -16.40 4.02 14.90
N LYS A 127 -17.32 4.99 14.79
CA LYS A 127 -17.87 5.74 15.94
C LYS A 127 -19.33 5.40 16.27
N MET A 128 -20.03 4.72 15.36
CA MET A 128 -21.35 4.14 15.59
C MET A 128 -21.21 2.72 16.12
#